data_AF-A0A3M7CMB3-F1
#
_entry.id   AF-A0A3M7CMB3-F1
#
_cell.length_a   1.000
_cell.length_b   1.000
_cell.length_c   1.000
_cell.angle_alpha   90.00
_cell.angle_beta   90.00
_cell.angle_gamma   90.00
#
_symmetry.space_group_name_H-M   'P 1'
#
loop_
_entity.id
_entity.type
_entity.pdbx_description
1 polymer ?
#
loop_
_entity_poly.entity_id
_entity_poly.type
_entity_poly.pdbx_seq_one_letter_code
_entity_poly.pdbx_strand_id
1 'polypeptide(L)'
;YWHFIIVFGILGGVGTSLIFTPAVSSLGHFFFVNRANATGIAAAGGSVGGIIFPLMLQSLFPKVGWAWATRIQGFIFLGLLIGANLLIKSRLPPKPGGSVLPDFKIFRQPAFLLATIGTYFLEWGLFVPITYLVSYALQTGAMTEAFSFQLIAIFNAGSSLGRWAPGYLADKFGRYNTMIATTIGCMTSSLGLWLPAAVLTVQGDPSDSTIKGLTITYAVIMGFSSGSNISLTPVCVGMLCDTEEYGRYYATCYTIVSFGTLTGVPIAGAIISACGGAYWGVATWTGLCYVCALAAFCAVRVINAGWKLNVLY
;
A
#
# COMPACT_ATOMS: atom_id res chain seq x y z
N TYR A 1 8.16 15.82 22.81
CA TYR A 1 7.19 14.96 22.10
C TYR A 1 6.38 15.73 21.06
N TRP A 2 5.87 16.94 21.35
CA TRP A 2 5.07 17.74 20.39
C TRP A 2 5.77 18.02 19.04
N HIS A 3 7.10 18.19 19.02
CA HIS A 3 7.86 18.36 17.78
C HIS A 3 7.60 17.25 16.76
N PHE A 4 7.46 15.99 17.20
CA PHE A 4 7.19 14.87 16.28
C PHE A 4 5.80 14.93 15.68
N ILE A 5 4.80 15.34 16.47
CA ILE A 5 3.41 15.49 16.01
C ILE A 5 3.35 16.56 14.91
N ILE A 6 4.02 17.69 15.11
CA ILE A 6 4.01 18.79 14.15
C ILE A 6 4.85 18.45 12.91
N VAL A 7 6.07 17.93 13.09
CA VAL A 7 7.00 17.71 11.97
C VAL A 7 6.67 16.46 11.17
N PHE A 8 6.51 15.29 11.82
CA PHE A 8 6.20 14.04 11.12
C PHE A 8 4.72 13.90 10.79
N GLY A 9 3.83 14.30 11.71
CA GLY A 9 2.39 14.20 11.51
C GLY A 9 1.87 15.26 10.54
N ILE A 10 1.86 16.52 10.97
CA ILE A 10 1.20 17.60 10.22
C ILE A 10 2.02 18.01 8.99
N LEU A 11 3.27 18.48 9.18
CA LEU A 11 4.10 18.95 8.08
C LEU A 11 4.46 17.82 7.11
N GLY A 12 4.81 16.64 7.63
CA GLY A 12 5.08 15.45 6.83
C GLY A 12 3.86 14.98 6.02
N GLY A 13 2.67 14.93 6.62
CA GLY A 13 1.44 14.54 5.93
C GLY A 13 0.99 15.55 4.88
N VAL A 14 1.03 16.85 5.21
CA VAL A 14 0.69 17.92 4.27
C VAL A 14 1.71 17.95 3.11
N GLY A 15 3.00 17.86 3.40
CA GLY A 15 4.04 17.82 2.37
C GLY A 15 3.89 16.63 1.43
N THR A 16 3.72 15.42 1.97
CA THR A 16 3.58 14.20 1.16
C THR A 16 2.31 14.21 0.32
N SER A 17 1.17 14.69 0.83
CA SER A 17 -0.07 14.79 0.04
C SER A 17 0.01 15.80 -1.10
N LEU A 18 0.69 16.95 -0.89
CA LEU A 18 0.94 17.96 -1.92
C LEU A 18 1.92 17.49 -2.99
N ILE A 19 2.80 16.53 -2.71
CA ILE A 19 3.72 15.93 -3.69
C ILE A 19 3.05 14.78 -4.44
N PHE A 20 2.38 13.89 -3.70
CA PHE A 20 1.88 12.63 -4.22
C PHE A 20 0.69 12.81 -5.19
N THR A 21 -0.27 13.64 -4.83
CA THR A 21 -1.47 13.89 -5.65
C THR A 21 -1.15 14.43 -7.06
N PRO A 22 -0.33 15.49 -7.24
CA PRO A 22 0.04 15.96 -8.57
C PRO A 22 0.91 14.95 -9.33
N ALA A 23 1.81 14.22 -8.65
CA ALA A 23 2.63 13.21 -9.29
C ALA A 23 1.76 12.08 -9.90
N VAL A 24 0.80 11.55 -9.15
CA VAL A 24 -0.10 10.49 -9.63
C VAL A 24 -1.07 11.00 -10.70
N SER A 25 -1.65 12.19 -10.53
CA SER A 25 -2.58 12.76 -11.53
C SER A 25 -1.90 13.11 -12.85
N SER A 26 -0.65 13.59 -12.82
CA SER A 26 0.11 13.88 -14.04
C SER A 26 0.28 12.63 -14.91
N LEU A 27 0.59 11.47 -14.33
CA LEU A 27 0.67 10.19 -15.05
C LEU A 27 -0.66 9.84 -15.71
N GLY A 28 -1.76 10.07 -15.01
CA GLY A 28 -3.11 9.89 -15.54
C GLY A 28 -3.37 10.75 -16.79
N HIS A 29 -2.85 11.98 -16.83
CA HIS A 29 -3.04 12.88 -17.97
C HIS A 29 -2.22 12.47 -19.20
N PHE A 30 -1.02 11.91 -19.02
CA PHE A 30 -0.13 11.51 -20.13
C PHE A 30 -0.48 10.16 -20.74
N PHE A 31 -0.85 9.17 -19.91
CA PHE A 31 -1.06 7.79 -20.37
C PHE A 31 -2.52 7.37 -20.23
N PHE A 32 -3.16 7.06 -21.37
CA PHE A 32 -4.52 6.52 -21.42
C PHE A 32 -4.53 4.99 -21.65
N VAL A 33 -3.80 4.51 -22.67
CA VAL A 33 -3.79 3.10 -23.09
C VAL A 33 -2.97 2.22 -22.13
N ASN A 34 -1.76 2.64 -21.75
CA ASN A 34 -0.86 1.90 -20.85
C ASN A 34 -0.75 2.58 -19.47
N ARG A 35 -1.89 3.06 -18.94
CA ARG A 35 -1.92 3.83 -17.70
C ARG A 35 -1.45 2.98 -16.50
N ALA A 36 -1.81 1.69 -16.45
CA ALA A 36 -1.47 0.85 -15.31
C ALA A 36 0.04 0.54 -15.26
N ASN A 37 0.67 0.26 -16.39
CA ASN A 37 2.12 0.06 -16.47
C ASN A 37 2.89 1.35 -16.10
N ALA A 38 2.49 2.51 -16.63
CA ALA A 38 3.14 3.78 -16.30
C ALA A 38 3.03 4.12 -14.80
N THR A 39 1.84 3.91 -14.22
CA THR A 39 1.60 4.12 -12.78
C THR A 39 2.39 3.11 -11.95
N GLY A 40 2.47 1.85 -12.39
CA GLY A 40 3.24 0.79 -11.75
C GLY A 40 4.74 1.08 -11.70
N ILE A 41 5.34 1.56 -12.80
CA ILE A 41 6.76 1.96 -12.85
C ILE A 41 7.02 3.12 -11.89
N ALA A 42 6.17 4.15 -11.92
CA ALA A 42 6.32 5.29 -11.01
C ALA A 42 6.16 4.87 -9.54
N ALA A 43 5.18 4.01 -9.25
CA ALA A 43 4.94 3.52 -7.90
C ALA A 43 6.07 2.61 -7.40
N ALA A 44 6.76 1.86 -8.27
CA ALA A 44 7.89 1.01 -7.89
C ALA A 44 9.01 1.81 -7.18
N GLY A 45 9.19 3.08 -7.52
CA GLY A 45 10.13 3.98 -6.82
C GLY A 45 9.85 4.11 -5.32
N GLY A 46 8.57 4.05 -4.91
CA GLY A 46 8.20 4.07 -3.49
C GLY A 46 8.66 2.81 -2.74
N SER A 47 8.63 1.64 -3.39
CA SER A 47 9.13 0.40 -2.80
C SER A 47 10.66 0.38 -2.72
N VAL A 48 11.34 0.91 -3.74
CA VAL A 48 12.81 1.09 -3.71
C VAL A 48 13.21 2.02 -2.55
N GLY A 49 12.48 3.12 -2.35
CA GLY A 49 12.67 3.97 -1.17
C GLY A 49 12.46 3.21 0.15
N GLY A 50 11.43 2.37 0.22
CA GLY A 50 11.16 1.49 1.37
C GLY A 50 12.27 0.47 1.66
N ILE A 51 13.15 0.15 0.71
CA ILE A 51 14.34 -0.68 0.93
C ILE A 51 15.52 0.20 1.36
N ILE A 52 15.77 1.30 0.63
CA ILE A 52 16.94 2.14 0.81
C ILE A 52 16.91 2.84 2.18
N PHE A 53 15.80 3.50 2.54
CA PHE A 53 15.77 4.35 3.73
C PHE A 53 15.93 3.57 5.04
N PRO A 54 15.24 2.44 5.29
CA PRO A 54 15.45 1.66 6.50
C PRO A 54 16.89 1.14 6.65
N LEU A 55 17.48 0.59 5.59
CA LEU A 55 18.86 0.08 5.62
C LEU A 55 19.89 1.21 5.79
N MET A 56 19.66 2.34 5.12
CA MET A 56 20.47 3.54 5.26
C MET A 56 20.42 4.06 6.70
N LEU A 57 19.23 4.22 7.28
CA LEU A 57 19.07 4.69 8.66
C LEU A 57 19.65 3.72 9.68
N GLN A 58 19.41 2.41 9.53
CA GLN A 58 19.96 1.37 10.41
C GLN A 58 21.50 1.42 10.45
N SER A 59 22.15 1.68 9.31
CA SER A 59 23.61 1.79 9.23
C SER A 59 24.17 3.16 9.66
N LEU A 60 23.41 4.25 9.49
CA LEU A 60 23.83 5.62 9.82
C LEU A 60 23.64 5.96 11.30
N PHE A 61 22.58 5.47 11.95
CA PHE A 61 22.31 5.75 13.35
C PHE A 61 23.50 5.47 14.28
N PRO A 62 24.20 4.32 14.20
CA PRO A 62 25.37 4.07 15.03
C PRO A 62 26.63 4.85 14.61
N LYS A 63 26.72 5.34 13.36
CA LYS A 63 27.93 5.99 12.83
C LYS A 63 27.95 7.50 13.02
N VAL A 64 26.83 8.17 12.74
CA VAL A 64 26.73 9.65 12.72
C VAL A 64 25.67 10.19 13.69
N GLY A 65 24.96 9.30 14.39
CA GLY A 65 23.88 9.65 15.30
C GLY A 65 22.59 10.05 14.59
N TRP A 66 21.52 10.20 15.38
CA TRP A 66 20.16 10.44 14.90
C TRP A 66 20.00 11.76 14.13
N ALA A 67 20.60 12.85 14.62
CA ALA A 67 20.45 14.19 14.04
C ALA A 67 21.09 14.31 12.65
N TRP A 68 22.26 13.70 12.42
CA TRP A 68 22.91 13.74 11.10
C TRP A 68 22.31 12.72 10.14
N ALA A 69 21.93 11.53 10.62
CA ALA A 69 21.22 10.55 9.78
C ALA A 69 19.92 11.12 9.18
N THR A 70 19.14 11.84 9.98
CA THR A 70 17.90 12.50 9.52
C THR A 70 18.16 13.66 8.55
N ARG A 71 19.23 14.44 8.74
CA ARG A 71 19.65 15.48 7.78
C ARG A 71 20.08 14.90 6.44
N ILE A 72 20.84 13.81 6.43
CA ILE A 72 21.26 13.10 5.21
C ILE A 72 20.02 12.65 4.42
N GLN A 73 19.03 12.07 5.09
CA GLN A 73 17.76 11.72 4.48
C GLN A 73 17.05 12.95 3.88
N GLY A 74 17.04 14.08 4.60
CA GLY A 74 16.49 15.34 4.11
C GLY A 74 17.18 15.86 2.84
N PHE A 75 18.51 15.78 2.76
CA PHE A 75 19.24 16.18 1.55
C PHE A 75 18.93 15.29 0.34
N ILE A 76 18.73 13.99 0.56
CA ILE A 76 18.30 13.06 -0.49
C ILE A 76 16.91 13.46 -1.00
N PHE A 77 15.95 13.71 -0.10
CA PHE A 77 14.62 14.18 -0.49
C PHE A 77 14.65 15.51 -1.25
N LEU A 78 15.50 16.45 -0.83
CA LEU A 78 15.68 17.72 -1.53
C LEU A 78 16.15 17.51 -2.97
N GLY A 79 17.17 16.68 -3.18
CA GLY A 79 17.67 16.36 -4.53
C GLY A 79 16.60 15.70 -5.41
N LEU A 80 15.87 14.74 -4.86
CA LEU A 80 14.78 14.07 -5.59
C LEU A 80 13.63 15.03 -5.92
N LEU A 81 13.28 15.94 -5.01
CA LEU A 81 12.23 16.94 -5.23
C LEU A 81 12.65 18.01 -6.25
N ILE A 82 13.92 18.40 -6.29
CA ILE A 82 14.44 19.27 -7.36
C ILE A 82 14.26 18.58 -8.71
N GLY A 83 14.64 17.31 -8.82
CA GLY A 83 14.41 16.52 -10.03
C GLY A 83 12.93 16.41 -10.40
N ALA A 84 12.06 16.14 -9.43
CA ALA A 84 10.61 16.03 -9.64
C ALA A 84 10.01 17.34 -10.16
N ASN A 85 10.39 18.50 -9.61
CA ASN A 85 9.91 19.80 -10.05
C ASN A 85 10.36 20.16 -11.49
N LEU A 86 11.53 19.68 -11.92
CA LEU A 86 12.02 19.91 -13.28
C LEU A 86 11.37 18.98 -14.33
N LEU A 87 11.02 17.76 -13.92
CA LEU A 87 10.55 16.71 -14.82
C LEU A 87 9.02 16.59 -14.90
N ILE A 88 8.30 16.82 -13.80
CA ILE A 88 6.84 16.71 -13.78
C ILE A 88 6.23 17.96 -14.42
N LYS A 89 5.48 17.76 -15.52
CA LYS A 89 4.76 18.82 -16.23
C LYS A 89 3.27 18.50 -16.29
N SER A 90 2.42 19.52 -16.31
CA SER A 90 1.00 19.34 -16.64
C SER A 90 0.84 19.24 -18.15
N ARG A 91 0.05 18.26 -18.62
CA ARG A 91 -0.34 18.13 -20.03
C ARG A 91 -1.60 18.93 -20.37
N LEU A 92 -2.56 19.00 -19.45
CA LEU A 92 -3.87 19.58 -19.69
C LEU A 92 -3.88 21.07 -19.30
N PRO A 93 -4.55 21.94 -20.08
CA PRO A 93 -4.70 23.34 -19.72
C PRO A 93 -5.57 23.48 -18.45
N PRO A 94 -5.33 24.49 -17.61
CA PRO A 94 -6.16 24.75 -16.44
C PRO A 94 -7.61 25.02 -16.86
N LYS A 95 -8.56 24.22 -16.36
CA LYS A 95 -9.99 24.43 -16.61
C LYS A 95 -10.49 25.55 -15.67
N PRO A 96 -11.09 26.63 -16.19
CA PRO A 96 -11.68 27.67 -15.35
C PRO A 96 -12.77 27.06 -14.45
N GLY A 97 -12.62 27.19 -13.12
CA GLY A 97 -13.59 26.67 -12.14
C GLY A 97 -13.42 25.18 -11.77
N GLY A 98 -12.37 24.50 -12.23
CA GLY A 98 -12.04 23.15 -11.77
C GLY A 98 -11.62 23.15 -10.29
N SER A 99 -12.22 22.27 -9.48
CA SER A 99 -11.89 22.12 -8.06
C SER A 99 -11.25 20.75 -7.80
N VAL A 100 -10.13 20.76 -7.08
CA VAL A 100 -9.46 19.55 -6.57
C VAL A 100 -10.01 19.12 -5.19
N LEU A 101 -10.93 19.90 -4.62
CA LEU A 101 -11.50 19.62 -3.30
C LEU A 101 -12.40 18.38 -3.34
N PRO A 102 -12.37 17.53 -2.30
CA PRO A 102 -13.24 16.37 -2.18
C PRO A 102 -14.71 16.71 -2.38
N ASP A 103 -15.44 15.90 -3.16
CA ASP A 103 -16.90 16.05 -3.32
C ASP A 103 -17.63 14.76 -2.98
N PHE A 104 -18.30 14.79 -1.84
CA PHE A 104 -19.07 13.66 -1.34
C PHE A 104 -20.26 13.29 -2.25
N LYS A 105 -20.69 14.15 -3.18
CA LYS A 105 -21.73 13.80 -4.16
C LYS A 105 -21.30 12.65 -5.08
N ILE A 106 -19.99 12.48 -5.29
CA ILE A 106 -19.42 11.40 -6.12
C ILE A 106 -19.81 10.01 -5.57
N PHE A 107 -20.00 9.87 -4.25
CA PHE A 107 -20.44 8.63 -3.62
C PHE A 107 -21.85 8.17 -4.01
N ARG A 108 -22.64 9.01 -4.69
CA ARG A 108 -23.91 8.58 -5.30
C ARG A 108 -23.71 7.54 -6.41
N GLN A 109 -22.52 7.47 -7.01
CA GLN A 109 -22.19 6.43 -7.96
C GLN A 109 -21.84 5.14 -7.18
N PRO A 110 -22.63 4.06 -7.29
CA PRO A 110 -22.44 2.87 -6.47
C PRO A 110 -21.09 2.18 -6.74
N ALA A 111 -20.61 2.22 -7.99
CA ALA A 111 -19.28 1.71 -8.34
C ALA A 111 -18.15 2.45 -7.63
N PHE A 112 -18.24 3.78 -7.49
CA PHE A 112 -17.23 4.58 -6.78
C PHE A 112 -17.27 4.37 -5.27
N LEU A 113 -18.47 4.28 -4.69
CA LEU A 113 -18.64 3.96 -3.28
C LEU A 113 -18.03 2.59 -2.94
N LEU A 114 -18.36 1.56 -3.70
CA LEU A 114 -17.81 0.21 -3.51
C LEU A 114 -16.30 0.17 -3.75
N ALA A 115 -15.78 0.88 -4.75
CA ALA A 115 -14.33 0.98 -4.97
C ALA A 115 -13.62 1.66 -3.78
N THR A 116 -14.25 2.68 -3.18
CA THR A 116 -13.72 3.37 -2.00
C THR A 116 -13.75 2.47 -0.76
N ILE A 117 -14.84 1.74 -0.53
CA ILE A 117 -14.94 0.74 0.55
C ILE A 117 -13.88 -0.35 0.37
N GLY A 118 -13.71 -0.87 -0.85
CA GLY A 118 -12.68 -1.86 -1.16
C GLY A 118 -11.28 -1.35 -0.88
N THR A 119 -10.99 -0.12 -1.31
CA THR A 119 -9.70 0.54 -1.04
C THR A 119 -9.46 0.76 0.46
N TYR A 120 -10.50 1.14 1.21
CA TYR A 120 -10.42 1.33 2.66
C TYR A 120 -9.96 0.05 3.38
N PHE A 121 -10.63 -1.08 3.11
CA PHE A 121 -10.25 -2.37 3.71
C PHE A 121 -8.92 -2.90 3.19
N LEU A 122 -8.59 -2.59 1.94
CA LEU A 122 -7.30 -2.94 1.35
C LEU A 122 -6.14 -2.23 2.06
N GLU A 123 -6.29 -0.96 2.41
CA GLU A 123 -5.25 -0.23 3.17
C GLU A 123 -5.10 -0.78 4.60
N TRP A 124 -6.20 -1.17 5.26
CA TRP A 124 -6.13 -1.90 6.52
C TRP A 124 -5.30 -3.17 6.40
N GLY A 125 -5.59 -3.99 5.39
CA GLY A 125 -4.83 -5.22 5.15
C GLY A 125 -3.37 -4.98 4.76
N LEU A 126 -3.02 -3.81 4.24
CA LEU A 126 -1.68 -3.50 3.75
C LEU A 126 -0.77 -2.98 4.87
N PHE A 127 -1.23 -2.02 5.67
CA PHE A 127 -0.40 -1.39 6.70
C PHE A 127 -0.15 -2.27 7.93
N VAL A 128 -1.07 -3.18 8.24
CA VAL A 128 -0.95 -4.10 9.37
C VAL A 128 0.31 -4.98 9.27
N PRO A 129 0.52 -5.77 8.20
CA PRO A 129 1.74 -6.57 8.08
C PRO A 129 2.99 -5.71 7.95
N ILE A 130 2.94 -4.57 7.25
CA ILE A 130 4.09 -3.65 7.18
C ILE A 130 4.56 -3.21 8.57
N THR A 131 3.61 -2.98 9.50
CA THR A 131 3.92 -2.51 10.85
C THR A 131 4.31 -3.65 11.79
N TYR A 132 3.57 -4.76 11.78
CA TYR A 132 3.66 -5.79 12.80
C TYR A 132 4.53 -6.98 12.42
N LEU A 133 4.93 -7.15 11.15
CA LEU A 133 5.71 -8.31 10.72
C LEU A 133 7.09 -8.38 11.39
N VAL A 134 7.76 -7.24 11.60
CA VAL A 134 9.06 -7.20 12.31
C VAL A 134 8.88 -7.48 13.79
N SER A 135 7.89 -6.87 14.43
CA SER A 135 7.59 -7.11 15.84
C SER A 135 7.23 -8.59 16.10
N TYR A 136 6.46 -9.18 15.19
CA TYR A 136 6.18 -10.61 15.17
C TYR A 136 7.47 -11.43 15.07
N ALA A 137 8.31 -11.14 14.07
CA ALA A 137 9.57 -11.85 13.86
C ALA A 137 10.53 -11.77 15.06
N LEU A 138 10.60 -10.61 15.73
CA LEU A 138 11.39 -10.44 16.95
C LEU A 138 10.84 -11.25 18.12
N GLN A 139 9.53 -11.26 18.31
CA GLN A 139 8.90 -11.96 19.44
C GLN A 139 8.93 -13.48 19.29
N THR A 140 8.87 -14.00 18.07
CA THR A 140 8.92 -15.45 17.85
C THR A 140 10.26 -16.08 18.21
N GLY A 141 11.35 -15.30 18.32
CA GLY A 141 12.69 -15.79 18.63
C GLY A 141 13.31 -16.69 17.55
N ALA A 142 12.55 -17.06 16.51
CA ALA A 142 13.01 -17.96 15.47
C ALA A 142 14.22 -17.36 14.75
N MET A 143 14.20 -16.07 14.42
CA MET A 143 15.20 -15.39 13.59
C MET A 143 16.02 -14.34 14.37
N THR A 144 17.23 -14.05 13.89
CA THR A 144 18.11 -13.04 14.49
C THR A 144 17.49 -11.65 14.35
N GLU A 145 17.71 -10.76 15.31
CA GLU A 145 17.16 -9.38 15.27
C GLU A 145 17.50 -8.65 13.96
N ALA A 146 18.75 -8.80 13.50
CA ALA A 146 19.20 -8.23 12.23
C ALA A 146 18.38 -8.75 11.03
N PHE A 147 18.03 -10.04 11.02
CA PHE A 147 17.24 -10.64 9.96
C PHE A 147 15.76 -10.23 10.05
N SER A 148 15.20 -10.07 11.26
CA SER A 148 13.84 -9.56 11.45
C SER A 148 13.64 -8.19 10.78
N PHE A 149 14.61 -7.28 10.89
CA PHE A 149 14.57 -5.99 10.18
C PHE A 149 14.69 -6.14 8.65
N GLN A 150 15.42 -7.15 8.17
CA GLN A 150 15.52 -7.43 6.74
C GLN A 150 14.20 -7.93 6.14
N LEU A 151 13.24 -8.44 6.93
CA LEU A 151 11.92 -8.82 6.42
C LEU A 151 11.19 -7.66 5.74
N ILE A 152 11.32 -6.43 6.25
CA ILE A 152 10.73 -5.24 5.58
C ILE A 152 11.42 -4.97 4.24
N ALA A 153 12.73 -5.17 4.16
CA ALA A 153 13.45 -5.04 2.90
C ALA A 153 13.01 -6.11 1.89
N ILE A 154 12.84 -7.36 2.33
CA ILE A 154 12.31 -8.47 1.51
C ILE A 154 10.87 -8.16 1.05
N PHE A 155 10.02 -7.67 1.94
CA PHE A 155 8.65 -7.27 1.64
C PHE A 155 8.62 -6.17 0.56
N ASN A 156 9.45 -5.12 0.72
CA ASN A 156 9.52 -4.04 -0.26
C ASN A 156 10.18 -4.48 -1.58
N ALA A 157 11.10 -5.44 -1.56
CA ALA A 157 11.65 -6.03 -2.78
C ALA A 157 10.57 -6.76 -3.58
N GLY A 158 9.75 -7.58 -2.90
CA GLY A 158 8.55 -8.17 -3.49
C GLY A 158 7.59 -7.10 -4.03
N SER A 159 7.34 -6.05 -3.23
CA SER A 159 6.47 -4.93 -3.60
C SER A 159 6.95 -4.14 -4.82
N SER A 160 8.26 -4.01 -5.03
CA SER A 160 8.82 -3.33 -6.20
C SER A 160 8.39 -4.05 -7.49
N LEU A 161 8.52 -5.38 -7.52
CA LEU A 161 8.04 -6.20 -8.64
C LEU A 161 6.51 -6.23 -8.71
N GLY A 162 5.86 -6.26 -7.55
CA GLY A 162 4.40 -6.25 -7.40
C GLY A 162 3.71 -4.98 -7.89
N ARG A 163 4.39 -3.84 -7.88
CA ARG A 163 3.89 -2.57 -8.45
C ARG A 163 4.00 -2.55 -9.97
N TRP A 164 5.06 -3.13 -10.53
CA TRP A 164 5.28 -3.12 -11.97
C TRP A 164 4.57 -4.25 -12.72
N ALA A 165 4.78 -5.51 -12.34
CA ALA A 165 4.33 -6.66 -13.11
C ALA A 165 2.78 -6.76 -13.19
N PRO A 166 2.03 -6.69 -12.08
CA PRO A 166 0.58 -6.51 -12.09
C PRO A 166 0.11 -5.27 -12.85
N GLY A 167 0.83 -4.14 -12.79
CA GLY A 167 0.51 -2.95 -13.60
C GLY A 167 0.57 -3.24 -15.10
N TYR A 168 1.61 -3.94 -15.56
CA TYR A 168 1.73 -4.39 -16.94
C TYR A 168 0.64 -5.41 -17.34
N LEU A 169 0.32 -6.35 -16.44
CA LEU A 169 -0.72 -7.35 -16.67
C LEU A 169 -2.13 -6.72 -16.71
N ALA A 170 -2.38 -5.69 -15.90
CA ALA A 170 -3.65 -4.99 -15.83
C ALA A 170 -4.01 -4.29 -17.15
N ASP A 171 -3.03 -3.77 -17.87
CA ASP A 171 -3.26 -3.18 -19.20
C ASP A 171 -3.66 -4.26 -20.25
N LYS A 172 -3.39 -5.55 -20.02
CA LYS A 172 -3.75 -6.66 -20.92
C LYS A 172 -4.98 -7.46 -20.50
N PHE A 173 -5.13 -7.72 -19.20
CA PHE A 173 -6.15 -8.61 -18.64
C PHE A 173 -7.32 -7.88 -18.00
N GLY A 174 -7.31 -6.55 -17.96
CA GLY A 174 -8.31 -5.71 -17.30
C GLY A 174 -7.84 -5.27 -15.92
N ARG A 175 -8.08 -4.00 -15.57
CA ARG A 175 -7.51 -3.39 -14.36
C ARG A 175 -8.18 -3.92 -13.10
N TYR A 176 -9.51 -4.08 -13.12
CA TYR A 176 -10.23 -4.68 -12.00
C TYR A 176 -9.96 -6.19 -11.89
N ASN A 177 -9.77 -6.86 -13.02
CA ASN A 177 -9.48 -8.30 -13.04
C ASN A 177 -8.14 -8.59 -12.36
N THR A 178 -7.12 -7.79 -12.66
CA THR A 178 -5.81 -7.91 -12.01
C THR A 178 -5.89 -7.50 -10.53
N MET A 179 -6.62 -6.44 -10.18
CA MET A 179 -6.83 -6.05 -8.77
C MET A 179 -7.47 -7.18 -7.95
N ILE A 180 -8.47 -7.85 -8.50
CA ILE A 180 -9.13 -9.00 -7.84
C ILE A 180 -8.13 -10.16 -7.66
N ALA A 181 -7.37 -10.50 -8.71
CA ALA A 181 -6.39 -11.58 -8.65
C ALA A 181 -5.30 -11.34 -7.61
N THR A 182 -4.77 -10.11 -7.53
CA THR A 182 -3.75 -9.76 -6.54
C THR A 182 -4.31 -9.63 -5.12
N THR A 183 -5.56 -9.19 -4.98
CA THR A 183 -6.28 -9.20 -3.69
C THR A 183 -6.47 -10.63 -3.18
N ILE A 184 -6.79 -11.59 -4.06
CA ILE A 184 -6.84 -13.02 -3.70
C ILE A 184 -5.46 -13.49 -3.21
N GLY A 185 -4.37 -13.09 -3.88
CA GLY A 185 -3.00 -13.38 -3.44
C GLY A 185 -2.67 -12.82 -2.05
N CYS A 186 -3.13 -11.61 -1.73
CA CYS A 186 -2.99 -11.02 -0.39
C CYS A 186 -3.78 -11.80 0.68
N MET A 187 -5.02 -12.19 0.33
CA MET A 187 -5.89 -12.96 1.21
C MET A 187 -5.32 -14.35 1.51
N THR A 188 -4.93 -15.09 0.47
CA THR A 188 -4.40 -16.45 0.60
C THR A 188 -3.04 -16.48 1.29
N SER A 189 -2.17 -15.51 1.04
CA SER A 189 -0.89 -15.41 1.77
C SER A 189 -1.09 -15.08 3.25
N SER A 190 -2.01 -14.16 3.58
CA SER A 190 -2.28 -13.79 4.98
C SER A 190 -2.91 -14.95 5.77
N LEU A 191 -3.91 -15.62 5.20
CA LEU A 191 -4.60 -16.74 5.86
C LEU A 191 -3.86 -18.07 5.74
N GLY A 192 -3.07 -18.27 4.69
CA GLY A 192 -2.40 -19.55 4.39
C GLY A 192 -0.93 -19.61 4.82
N LEU A 193 -0.28 -18.48 5.06
CA LEU A 193 1.14 -18.44 5.47
C LEU A 193 1.31 -17.76 6.83
N TRP A 194 0.81 -16.54 6.99
CA TRP A 194 1.02 -15.80 8.24
C TRP A 194 0.19 -16.36 9.40
N LEU A 195 -1.08 -16.69 9.17
CA LEU A 195 -1.93 -17.27 10.22
C LEU A 195 -1.39 -18.61 10.74
N PRO A 196 -1.01 -19.60 9.91
CA PRO A 196 -0.39 -20.83 10.40
C PRO A 196 0.93 -20.58 11.13
N ALA A 197 1.78 -19.68 10.61
CA ALA A 197 3.01 -19.30 11.30
C ALA A 197 2.74 -18.71 12.69
N ALA A 198 1.71 -17.86 12.82
CA ALA A 198 1.32 -17.26 14.08
C ALA A 198 0.69 -18.27 15.06
N VAL A 199 -0.05 -19.26 14.57
CA VAL A 199 -0.62 -20.32 15.43
C VAL A 199 0.47 -21.26 15.94
N LEU A 200 1.40 -21.68 15.07
CA LEU A 200 2.51 -22.56 15.44
C LEU A 200 3.40 -21.94 16.53
N THR A 201 3.60 -20.62 16.50
CA THR A 201 4.39 -19.91 17.52
C THR A 201 3.77 -19.95 18.92
N VAL A 202 2.44 -20.07 19.02
CA VAL A 202 1.73 -20.16 20.30
C VAL A 202 1.76 -21.59 20.86
N GLN A 203 1.78 -22.59 19.98
CA GLN A 203 1.75 -24.00 20.38
C GLN A 203 3.09 -24.51 20.93
N GLY A 204 4.17 -23.73 20.83
CA GLY A 204 5.48 -24.07 21.38
C GLY A 204 6.22 -25.15 20.59
N ASP A 205 5.80 -25.44 19.36
CA ASP A 205 6.44 -26.43 18.51
C ASP A 205 7.78 -25.88 17.95
N PRO A 206 8.94 -26.55 18.17
CA PRO A 206 10.28 -26.00 17.94
C PRO A 206 10.72 -26.05 16.47
N SER A 207 9.79 -25.80 15.55
CA SER A 207 10.10 -25.76 14.11
C SER A 207 10.48 -24.35 13.67
N ASP A 208 11.54 -23.79 14.27
CA ASP A 208 12.07 -22.45 13.94
C ASP A 208 12.32 -22.30 12.43
N SER A 209 12.72 -23.38 11.75
CA SER A 209 12.90 -23.44 10.30
C SER A 209 11.58 -23.26 9.53
N THR A 210 10.49 -23.87 10.00
CA THR A 210 9.16 -23.76 9.39
C THR A 210 8.58 -22.37 9.57
N ILE A 211 8.70 -21.79 10.78
CA ILE A 211 8.23 -20.43 11.07
C ILE A 211 9.00 -19.40 10.22
N LYS A 212 10.33 -19.56 10.11
CA LYS A 212 11.15 -18.76 9.19
C LYS A 212 10.68 -18.87 7.75
N GLY A 213 10.54 -20.10 7.25
CA GLY A 213 10.13 -20.37 5.87
C GLY A 213 8.78 -19.74 5.53
N LEU A 214 7.78 -19.94 6.40
CA LEU A 214 6.44 -19.36 6.24
C LEU A 214 6.48 -17.82 6.27
N THR A 215 7.22 -17.24 7.20
CA THR A 215 7.30 -15.77 7.36
C THR A 215 8.01 -15.10 6.19
N ILE A 216 9.11 -15.68 5.68
CA ILE A 216 9.83 -15.15 4.52
C ILE A 216 8.96 -15.28 3.26
N THR A 217 8.34 -16.45 3.06
CA THR A 217 7.46 -16.70 1.91
C THR A 217 6.26 -15.75 1.95
N TYR A 218 5.69 -15.52 3.14
CA TYR A 218 4.66 -14.51 3.35
C TYR A 218 5.16 -13.12 2.97
N ALA A 219 6.32 -12.67 3.48
CA ALA A 219 6.86 -11.36 3.17
C ALA A 219 7.02 -11.12 1.65
N VAL A 220 7.50 -12.12 0.91
CA VAL A 220 7.68 -12.03 -0.55
C VAL A 220 6.34 -12.00 -1.29
N ILE A 221 5.45 -12.96 -1.03
CA ILE A 221 4.17 -13.08 -1.75
C ILE A 221 3.26 -11.92 -1.38
N MET A 222 3.20 -11.56 -0.10
CA MET A 222 2.45 -10.43 0.39
C MET A 222 3.01 -9.13 -0.16
N GLY A 223 4.34 -8.96 -0.17
CA GLY A 223 4.99 -7.80 -0.80
C GLY A 223 4.60 -7.66 -2.27
N PHE A 224 4.74 -8.73 -3.05
CA PHE A 224 4.37 -8.76 -4.48
C PHE A 224 2.88 -8.47 -4.69
N SER A 225 2.00 -9.13 -3.94
CA SER A 225 0.56 -9.02 -4.15
C SER A 225 0.04 -7.66 -3.69
N SER A 226 0.48 -7.19 -2.51
CA SER A 226 0.05 -5.90 -1.94
C SER A 226 0.67 -4.70 -2.64
N GLY A 227 1.86 -4.84 -3.23
CA GLY A 227 2.47 -3.80 -4.04
C GLY A 227 1.55 -3.37 -5.20
N SER A 228 0.88 -4.34 -5.82
CA SER A 228 -0.05 -4.06 -6.92
C SER A 228 -1.19 -3.13 -6.52
N ASN A 229 -1.63 -3.19 -5.26
CA ASN A 229 -2.74 -2.41 -4.75
C ASN A 229 -2.44 -0.92 -4.83
N ILE A 230 -1.21 -0.52 -4.47
CA ILE A 230 -0.77 0.88 -4.50
C ILE A 230 -0.72 1.42 -5.93
N SER A 231 -0.34 0.59 -6.91
CA SER A 231 -0.29 0.98 -8.33
C SER A 231 -1.65 0.92 -9.03
N LEU A 232 -2.54 0.00 -8.65
CA LEU A 232 -3.79 -0.26 -9.35
C LEU A 232 -4.96 0.55 -8.78
N THR A 233 -4.98 0.88 -7.49
CA THR A 233 -6.03 1.72 -6.88
C THR A 233 -6.21 3.06 -7.61
N PRO A 234 -5.16 3.88 -7.82
CA PRO A 234 -5.28 5.12 -8.61
C PRO A 234 -5.81 4.87 -10.02
N VAL A 235 -5.48 3.73 -10.63
CA VAL A 235 -5.89 3.40 -12.00
C VAL A 235 -7.37 3.01 -12.03
N CYS A 236 -7.83 2.17 -11.09
CA CYS A 236 -9.22 1.75 -10.93
C CYS A 236 -10.13 2.94 -10.63
N VAL A 237 -9.74 3.82 -9.70
CA VAL A 237 -10.46 5.07 -9.42
C VAL A 237 -10.55 5.94 -10.69
N GLY A 238 -9.47 5.98 -11.48
CA GLY A 238 -9.42 6.73 -12.73
C GLY A 238 -10.25 6.15 -13.88
N MET A 239 -10.87 4.98 -13.71
CA MET A 239 -11.84 4.43 -14.67
C MET A 239 -13.27 4.85 -14.38
N LEU A 240 -13.54 5.34 -13.17
CA LEU A 240 -14.85 5.75 -12.70
C LEU A 240 -15.10 7.25 -12.90
N CYS A 241 -14.14 7.96 -13.51
CA CYS A 241 -14.21 9.40 -13.75
C CYS A 241 -13.58 9.80 -15.07
N ASP A 242 -13.95 10.99 -15.52
CA ASP A 242 -13.27 11.66 -16.62
C ASP A 242 -11.85 12.07 -16.20
N THR A 243 -10.92 12.03 -17.15
CA THR A 243 -9.49 12.27 -16.86
C THR A 243 -9.24 13.68 -16.31
N GLU A 244 -10.09 14.65 -16.65
CA GLU A 244 -10.00 16.02 -16.14
C GLU A 244 -10.39 16.15 -14.66
N GLU A 245 -11.27 15.29 -14.15
CA GLU A 245 -11.73 15.30 -12.76
C GLU A 245 -10.99 14.27 -11.88
N TYR A 246 -10.00 13.59 -12.45
CA TYR A 246 -9.27 12.51 -11.80
C TYR A 246 -8.74 12.88 -10.41
N GLY A 247 -8.10 14.05 -10.29
CA GLY A 247 -7.55 14.52 -9.02
C GLY A 247 -8.62 14.65 -7.93
N ARG A 248 -9.83 15.09 -8.31
CA ARG A 248 -10.97 15.26 -7.38
C ARG A 248 -11.51 13.92 -6.90
N TYR A 249 -11.70 12.97 -7.82
CA TYR A 249 -12.14 11.61 -7.49
C TYR A 249 -11.12 10.89 -6.61
N TYR A 250 -9.84 11.01 -6.96
CA TYR A 250 -8.74 10.44 -6.18
C TYR A 250 -8.69 11.03 -4.76
N ALA A 251 -8.73 12.36 -4.64
CA ALA A 251 -8.75 13.03 -3.35
C ALA A 251 -9.99 12.65 -2.51
N THR A 252 -11.16 12.53 -3.14
CA THR A 252 -12.41 12.13 -2.47
C THR A 252 -12.31 10.71 -1.91
N CYS A 253 -11.79 9.77 -2.69
CA CYS A 253 -11.55 8.39 -2.24
C CYS A 253 -10.55 8.38 -1.06
N TYR A 254 -9.39 9.02 -1.23
CA TYR A 254 -8.33 9.00 -0.21
C TYR A 254 -8.65 9.80 1.06
N THR A 255 -9.61 10.73 1.01
CA THR A 255 -10.13 11.42 2.21
C THR A 255 -10.87 10.47 3.14
N ILE A 256 -11.60 9.47 2.61
CA ILE A 256 -12.24 8.45 3.45
C ILE A 256 -11.20 7.41 3.87
N VAL A 257 -10.36 6.98 2.94
CA VAL A 257 -9.33 5.96 3.18
C VAL A 257 -8.30 6.41 4.22
N SER A 258 -8.02 7.72 4.37
CA SER A 258 -7.11 8.23 5.39
C SER A 258 -7.54 7.86 6.82
N PHE A 259 -8.86 7.87 7.11
CA PHE A 259 -9.36 7.40 8.41
C PHE A 259 -9.09 5.90 8.61
N GLY A 260 -9.13 5.12 7.53
CA GLY A 260 -8.73 3.72 7.53
C GLY A 260 -7.27 3.56 7.91
N THR A 261 -6.37 4.27 7.21
CA THR A 261 -4.93 4.21 7.51
C THR A 261 -4.59 4.64 8.95
N LEU A 262 -5.33 5.62 9.50
CA LEU A 262 -5.15 6.10 10.87
C LEU A 262 -5.59 5.05 11.92
N THR A 263 -6.71 4.37 11.66
CA THR A 263 -7.33 3.44 12.63
C THR A 263 -6.81 2.01 12.52
N GLY A 264 -6.34 1.59 11.35
CA GLY A 264 -5.97 0.20 11.09
C GLY A 264 -4.85 -0.33 12.00
N VAL A 265 -3.76 0.44 12.15
CA VAL A 265 -2.62 0.05 12.99
C VAL A 265 -2.99 -0.02 14.49
N PRO A 266 -3.63 1.01 15.09
CA PRO A 266 -4.09 0.93 16.48
C PRO A 266 -5.06 -0.22 16.76
N ILE A 267 -6.02 -0.48 15.85
CA ILE A 267 -6.96 -1.60 15.98
C ILE A 267 -6.20 -2.93 15.99
N ALA A 268 -5.24 -3.12 15.08
CA ALA A 268 -4.40 -4.32 15.09
C ALA A 268 -3.59 -4.45 16.39
N GLY A 269 -3.03 -3.35 16.92
CA GLY A 269 -2.33 -3.37 18.22
C GLY A 269 -3.24 -3.74 19.41
N ALA A 270 -4.49 -3.25 19.40
CA ALA A 270 -5.50 -3.64 20.39
C ALA A 270 -5.86 -5.13 20.29
N ILE A 271 -5.94 -5.67 19.08
CA ILE A 271 -6.17 -7.11 18.84
C ILE A 271 -5.00 -7.95 19.41
N ILE A 272 -3.74 -7.55 19.19
CA ILE A 272 -2.58 -8.25 19.79
C ILE A 272 -2.70 -8.27 21.32
N SER A 273 -3.04 -7.12 21.91
CA SER A 273 -3.19 -6.98 23.35
C SER A 273 -4.32 -7.85 23.89
N ALA A 274 -5.46 -7.89 23.19
CA ALA A 274 -6.61 -8.74 23.53
C ALA A 274 -6.32 -10.24 23.39
N CYS A 275 -5.44 -10.62 22.45
CA CYS A 275 -4.98 -11.99 22.24
C CYS A 275 -3.78 -12.38 23.14
N GLY A 276 -3.48 -11.61 24.19
CA GLY A 276 -2.40 -11.92 25.13
C GLY A 276 -0.99 -11.85 24.52
N GLY A 277 -0.79 -10.99 23.51
CA GLY A 277 0.48 -10.86 22.79
C GLY A 277 0.64 -11.80 21.60
N ALA A 278 -0.37 -12.63 21.30
CA ALA A 278 -0.33 -13.53 20.15
C ALA A 278 -0.78 -12.85 18.84
N TYR A 279 -0.12 -13.18 17.73
CA TYR A 279 -0.33 -12.51 16.44
C TYR A 279 -1.38 -13.16 15.54
N TRP A 280 -1.91 -14.33 15.92
CA TRP A 280 -2.91 -15.05 15.11
C TRP A 280 -4.19 -14.21 14.89
N GLY A 281 -4.58 -13.40 15.88
CA GLY A 281 -5.74 -12.51 15.79
C GLY A 281 -5.54 -11.43 14.73
N VAL A 282 -4.34 -10.84 14.67
CA VAL A 282 -3.99 -9.84 13.66
C VAL A 282 -3.83 -10.43 12.27
N ALA A 283 -3.28 -11.63 12.16
CA ALA A 283 -3.21 -12.34 10.88
C ALA A 283 -4.62 -12.64 10.32
N THR A 284 -5.54 -13.11 11.19
CA THR A 284 -6.95 -13.32 10.83
C THR A 284 -7.62 -12.01 10.43
N TRP A 285 -7.46 -10.95 11.22
CA TRP A 285 -8.00 -9.61 10.91
C TRP A 285 -7.54 -9.10 9.54
N THR A 286 -6.24 -9.25 9.24
CA THR A 286 -5.66 -8.87 7.95
C THR A 286 -6.30 -9.64 6.80
N GLY A 287 -6.45 -10.95 6.94
CA GLY A 287 -7.13 -11.78 5.95
C GLY A 287 -8.59 -11.40 5.73
N LEU A 288 -9.34 -11.13 6.80
CA LEU A 288 -10.74 -10.68 6.73
C LEU A 288 -10.89 -9.32 6.04
N CYS A 289 -9.96 -8.39 6.28
CA CYS A 289 -9.94 -7.11 5.56
C CYS A 289 -9.81 -7.34 4.05
N TYR A 290 -8.93 -8.26 3.62
CA TYR A 290 -8.81 -8.61 2.20
C TYR A 290 -10.04 -9.34 1.64
N VAL A 291 -10.77 -10.12 2.44
CA VAL A 291 -12.07 -10.70 2.05
C VAL A 291 -13.08 -9.58 1.77
N CYS A 292 -13.19 -8.59 2.66
CA CYS A 292 -14.08 -7.44 2.47
C CYS A 292 -13.69 -6.61 1.24
N ALA A 293 -12.39 -6.37 1.05
CA ALA A 293 -11.88 -5.67 -0.13
C ALA A 293 -12.20 -6.44 -1.43
N LEU A 294 -11.99 -7.76 -1.42
CA LEU A 294 -12.29 -8.64 -2.55
C LEU A 294 -13.77 -8.59 -2.92
N ALA A 295 -14.67 -8.71 -1.93
CA ALA A 295 -16.10 -8.63 -2.15
C ALA A 295 -16.50 -7.28 -2.78
N ALA A 296 -15.95 -6.18 -2.30
CA ALA A 296 -16.22 -4.85 -2.84
C ALA A 296 -15.71 -4.69 -4.28
N PHE A 297 -14.48 -5.11 -4.60
CA PHE A 297 -13.95 -5.01 -5.97
C PHE A 297 -14.65 -5.95 -6.96
N CYS A 298 -15.03 -7.15 -6.52
CA CYS A 298 -15.88 -8.05 -7.30
C CYS A 298 -17.24 -7.41 -7.59
N ALA A 299 -17.87 -6.75 -6.61
CA ALA A 299 -19.13 -6.05 -6.81
C ALA A 299 -19.01 -4.92 -7.84
N VAL A 300 -17.94 -4.10 -7.78
CA VAL A 300 -17.69 -3.05 -8.79
C VAL A 300 -17.57 -3.64 -10.19
N ARG A 301 -16.79 -4.72 -10.33
CA ARG A 301 -16.64 -5.41 -11.61
C ARG A 301 -17.98 -5.91 -12.14
N VAL A 302 -18.78 -6.56 -11.30
CA VAL A 302 -20.10 -7.09 -11.70
C VAL A 302 -21.05 -5.97 -12.14
N ILE A 303 -21.05 -4.82 -11.46
CA ILE A 303 -21.89 -3.66 -11.82
C ILE A 303 -21.52 -3.09 -13.19
N ASN A 304 -20.22 -2.94 -13.48
CA ASN A 304 -19.77 -2.23 -14.69
C ASN A 304 -19.52 -3.16 -15.90
N ALA A 305 -19.09 -4.39 -15.68
CA ALA A 305 -18.69 -5.35 -16.73
C ALA A 305 -19.58 -6.61 -16.79
N GLY A 306 -20.50 -6.77 -15.83
CA GLY A 306 -21.32 -7.97 -15.69
C GLY A 306 -20.56 -9.18 -15.15
N TRP A 307 -21.22 -10.34 -15.13
CA TRP A 307 -20.68 -11.61 -14.58
C TRP A 307 -19.66 -12.31 -15.48
N LYS A 308 -19.42 -11.81 -16.70
CA LYS A 308 -18.54 -12.45 -17.67
C LYS A 308 -17.07 -12.19 -17.31
N LEU A 309 -16.36 -13.26 -16.95
CA LEU A 309 -14.94 -13.20 -16.55
C LEU A 309 -13.98 -12.76 -17.68
N ASN A 310 -14.41 -12.85 -18.95
CA ASN A 310 -13.59 -12.49 -20.11
C ASN A 310 -13.72 -11.02 -20.52
N VAL A 311 -14.55 -10.22 -19.84
CA VAL A 311 -14.64 -8.78 -20.13
C VAL A 311 -13.43 -8.08 -19.51
N LEU A 312 -12.67 -7.41 -20.38
CA LEU A 312 -11.54 -6.58 -20.00
C LEU A 312 -12.07 -5.25 -19.44
N TYR A 313 -12.11 -5.15 -18.11
CA TYR A 313 -12.43 -3.94 -17.36
C TYR A 313 -11.35 -3.72 -16.31
#